data_AF-A0A1H1Q4Y4-F1
#
_entry.id   AF-A0A1H1Q4Y4-F1
#
_cell.length_a   1.000
_cell.length_b   1.000
_cell.length_c   1.000
_cell.angle_alpha   90.00
_cell.angle_beta   90.00
_cell.angle_gamma   90.00
#
_symmetry.space_group_name_H-M   'P 1'
#
loop_
_entity.id
_entity.type
_entity.pdbx_description
1 polymer ?
#
loop_
_entity_poly.entity_id
_entity_poly.type
_entity_poly.pdbx_seq_one_letter_code
_entity_poly.pdbx_strand_id
1 'polypeptide(L)'
;MTSIRARKLSAALLAATFLVGGSIATSGAATAAAPCDYPAQQIDLTDWKVTLPTGSGTSPTEIEQPDLSDFSVAPWFQVNSKCTGIQFRAAVNGVTTSGSGYPRSELREMTEDGTEKASWSATSGTHTMVFREAFNHLPEDKPHLVGAQIHDGDDDVTVFRLEGTSLYITKGNDTHHKLVTSNYKLNTVFEGKFVVKNGQIKVYYNGVLQTTIAHTSSGNYFKAGAYTQANCGNSSPCSTSNYGQTSLYKLDVTHS
;
A
#
# COMPACT_ATOMS: atom_id res chain seq x y z
N MET A 1 10.94 56.47 70.84
CA MET A 1 11.06 55.53 71.98
C MET A 1 10.17 54.33 71.71
N THR A 2 10.75 53.15 71.88
CA THR A 2 10.23 51.80 71.66
C THR A 2 8.90 51.53 72.37
N SER A 3 7.98 50.79 71.73
CA SER A 3 7.25 49.73 72.44
C SER A 3 6.57 48.76 71.48
N ILE A 4 6.93 47.49 71.64
CA ILE A 4 6.26 46.30 71.10
C ILE A 4 4.93 46.11 71.84
N ARG A 5 3.88 45.62 71.16
CA ARG A 5 2.95 44.64 71.75
C ARG A 5 2.18 43.86 70.68
N ALA A 6 2.06 42.56 70.96
CA ALA A 6 1.61 41.52 70.07
C ALA A 6 0.16 41.09 70.35
N ARG A 7 -0.47 40.58 69.28
CA ARG A 7 -1.56 39.57 69.18
C ARG A 7 -2.92 39.89 69.81
N LYS A 8 -3.98 39.70 69.00
CA LYS A 8 -4.88 38.52 69.07
C LYS A 8 -5.72 38.42 67.80
N LEU A 9 -5.83 37.20 67.27
CA LEU A 9 -6.74 36.82 66.18
C LEU A 9 -8.18 36.73 66.71
N SER A 10 -9.14 37.15 65.89
CA SER A 10 -10.52 36.66 65.92
C SER A 10 -10.90 36.20 64.52
N ALA A 11 -11.19 34.90 64.40
CA ALA A 11 -11.71 34.28 63.19
C ALA A 11 -13.20 34.62 63.04
N ALA A 12 -13.58 35.12 61.87
CA ALA A 12 -14.98 35.23 61.45
C ALA A 12 -15.21 34.20 60.34
N LEU A 13 -16.15 33.30 60.60
CA LEU A 13 -16.60 32.24 59.70
C LEU A 13 -17.57 32.87 58.67
N LEU A 14 -17.19 32.93 57.39
CA LEU A 14 -18.13 33.18 56.29
C LEU A 14 -18.39 31.87 55.56
N ALA A 15 -19.65 31.44 55.57
CA ALA A 15 -20.14 30.33 54.77
C ALA A 15 -20.23 30.79 53.30
N ALA A 16 -19.46 30.17 52.41
CA ALA A 16 -19.60 30.31 50.97
C ALA A 16 -20.24 29.04 50.40
N THR A 17 -21.45 29.20 49.85
CA THR A 17 -22.18 28.18 49.10
C THR A 17 -21.42 27.85 47.81
N PHE A 18 -20.89 26.64 47.71
CA PHE A 18 -20.34 26.10 46.46
C PHE A 18 -21.48 25.59 45.58
N LEU A 19 -21.78 26.30 44.49
CA LEU A 19 -22.54 25.76 43.36
C LEU A 19 -21.61 24.81 42.59
N VAL A 20 -21.82 23.50 42.74
CA VAL A 20 -21.15 22.48 41.94
C VAL A 20 -21.75 22.52 40.54
N GLY A 21 -21.08 23.22 39.62
CA GLY A 21 -21.34 23.09 38.19
C GLY A 21 -20.88 21.72 37.71
N GLY A 22 -21.82 20.79 37.55
CA GLY A 22 -21.53 19.46 37.01
C GLY A 22 -21.04 19.58 35.56
N SER A 23 -19.81 19.13 35.32
CA SER A 23 -19.29 18.97 33.96
C SER A 23 -20.03 17.82 33.30
N ILE A 24 -20.88 18.13 32.31
CA ILE A 24 -21.48 17.12 31.44
C ILE A 24 -20.34 16.57 30.58
N ALA A 25 -19.83 15.40 30.94
CA ALA A 25 -18.95 14.63 30.08
C ALA A 25 -19.76 14.20 28.85
N THR A 26 -19.56 14.89 27.74
CA THR A 26 -20.01 14.41 26.44
C THR A 26 -19.30 13.09 26.17
N SER A 27 -20.02 11.98 26.29
CA SER A 27 -19.56 10.67 25.84
C SER A 27 -19.25 10.78 24.35
N GLY A 28 -17.97 10.87 24.01
CA GLY A 28 -17.53 10.73 22.63
C GLY A 28 -18.03 9.39 22.12
N ALA A 29 -18.81 9.40 21.04
CA ALA A 29 -19.20 8.17 20.35
C ALA A 29 -17.90 7.43 20.01
N ALA A 30 -17.71 6.25 20.60
CA ALA A 30 -16.62 5.37 20.19
C ALA A 30 -16.85 5.05 18.71
N THR A 31 -16.02 5.59 17.83
CA THR A 31 -16.00 5.20 16.42
C THR A 31 -15.81 3.69 16.41
N ALA A 32 -16.77 2.95 15.85
CA ALA A 32 -16.60 1.51 15.66
C ALA A 32 -15.28 1.29 14.91
N ALA A 33 -14.45 0.36 15.38
CA ALA A 33 -13.23 -0.01 14.68
C ALA A 33 -13.62 -0.42 13.24
N ALA A 34 -12.82 -0.01 12.25
CA ALA A 34 -13.00 -0.46 10.88
C ALA A 34 -13.03 -2.00 10.86
N PRO A 35 -13.93 -2.63 10.09
CA PRO A 35 -14.01 -4.09 10.07
C PRO A 35 -12.73 -4.68 9.47
N CYS A 36 -12.28 -5.81 10.04
CA CYS A 36 -10.92 -6.35 9.88
C CYS A 36 -10.90 -7.74 9.21
N ASP A 37 -12.03 -8.19 8.68
CA ASP A 37 -12.20 -9.55 8.17
C ASP A 37 -11.65 -9.66 6.74
N TYR A 38 -11.95 -8.65 5.92
CA TYR A 38 -11.66 -8.67 4.48
C TYR A 38 -10.85 -7.45 4.03
N PRO A 39 -9.86 -7.63 3.14
CA PRO A 39 -9.13 -6.54 2.49
C PRO A 39 -10.02 -5.42 1.91
N ALA A 40 -11.16 -5.77 1.29
CA ALA A 40 -12.10 -4.80 0.72
C ALA A 40 -12.76 -3.86 1.76
N GLN A 41 -12.64 -4.19 3.06
CA GLN A 41 -13.09 -3.31 4.16
C GLN A 41 -12.06 -2.22 4.49
N GLN A 42 -10.81 -2.38 4.06
CA GLN A 42 -9.71 -1.46 4.34
C GLN A 42 -9.49 -0.45 3.21
N ILE A 43 -9.70 -0.90 1.97
CA ILE A 43 -9.50 -0.13 0.73
C ILE A 43 -10.66 -0.49 -0.20
N ASP A 44 -11.15 0.49 -0.96
CA ASP A 44 -12.13 0.23 -2.01
C ASP A 44 -11.50 -0.61 -3.13
N LEU A 45 -11.95 -1.86 -3.24
CA LEU A 45 -11.48 -2.83 -4.24
C LEU A 45 -12.49 -3.03 -5.38
N THR A 46 -13.49 -2.17 -5.52
CA THR A 46 -14.55 -2.28 -6.53
C THR A 46 -13.95 -2.43 -7.94
N ASP A 47 -13.06 -1.52 -8.33
CA ASP A 47 -12.38 -1.55 -9.62
C ASP A 47 -11.04 -2.28 -9.57
N TRP A 48 -11.01 -3.44 -8.92
CA TRP A 48 -9.82 -4.28 -8.85
C TRP A 48 -10.16 -5.76 -8.96
N LYS A 49 -9.19 -6.53 -9.45
CA LYS A 49 -9.09 -7.96 -9.17
C LYS A 49 -7.77 -8.27 -8.49
N VAL A 50 -7.67 -9.42 -7.81
CA VAL A 50 -6.39 -9.89 -7.24
C VAL A 50 -5.92 -11.16 -7.93
N THR A 51 -4.64 -11.19 -8.30
CA THR A 51 -3.93 -12.41 -8.72
C THR A 51 -3.12 -12.94 -7.53
N LEU A 52 -3.21 -14.23 -7.23
CA LEU A 52 -2.58 -14.88 -6.07
C LEU A 52 -1.34 -15.71 -6.45
N PRO A 53 -0.42 -16.00 -5.50
CA PRO A 53 0.74 -16.86 -5.74
C PRO A 53 0.38 -18.35 -5.61
N THR A 54 -0.91 -18.67 -5.60
CA THR A 54 -1.48 -20.02 -5.55
C THR A 54 -2.17 -20.32 -6.87
N GLY A 55 -2.52 -21.58 -7.09
CA GLY A 55 -3.17 -22.02 -8.32
C GLY A 55 -2.60 -23.37 -8.74
N SER A 56 -2.62 -23.63 -10.05
CA SER A 56 -2.15 -24.90 -10.60
C SER A 56 -1.29 -24.69 -11.84
N GLY A 57 -0.18 -25.41 -11.95
CA GLY A 57 0.71 -25.33 -13.12
C GLY A 57 1.24 -23.91 -13.30
N THR A 58 0.93 -23.30 -14.44
CA THR A 58 1.29 -21.92 -14.80
C THR A 58 0.09 -20.97 -14.81
N SER A 59 -0.94 -21.32 -14.03
CA SER A 59 -2.20 -20.56 -13.92
C SER A 59 -2.43 -20.15 -12.46
N PRO A 60 -1.95 -18.94 -12.08
CA PRO A 60 -2.31 -18.30 -10.82
C PRO A 60 -3.82 -18.15 -10.67
N THR A 61 -4.32 -18.34 -9.46
CA THR A 61 -5.72 -18.05 -9.12
C THR A 61 -5.95 -16.53 -9.17
N GLU A 62 -7.04 -16.12 -9.82
CA GLU A 62 -7.51 -14.74 -9.82
C GLU A 62 -8.89 -14.69 -9.16
N ILE A 63 -9.12 -13.66 -8.35
CA ILE A 63 -10.41 -13.38 -7.71
C ILE A 63 -10.88 -12.01 -8.20
N GLU A 64 -12.06 -12.00 -8.82
CA GLU A 64 -12.71 -10.82 -9.40
C GLU A 64 -13.95 -10.46 -8.56
N GLN A 65 -14.58 -9.32 -8.85
CA GLN A 65 -15.87 -9.00 -8.24
C GLN A 65 -16.98 -9.93 -8.76
N PRO A 66 -18.01 -10.26 -7.94
CA PRO A 66 -18.25 -9.76 -6.57
C PRO A 66 -17.49 -10.53 -5.48
N ASP A 67 -16.88 -11.68 -5.79
CA ASP A 67 -16.21 -12.55 -4.81
C ASP A 67 -15.08 -11.81 -4.07
N LEU A 68 -14.38 -10.87 -4.72
CA LEU A 68 -13.32 -10.09 -4.08
C LEU A 68 -13.81 -9.27 -2.89
N SER A 69 -15.09 -8.89 -2.85
CA SER A 69 -15.66 -8.03 -1.80
C SER A 69 -15.65 -8.65 -0.40
N ASP A 70 -15.66 -9.99 -0.31
CA ASP A 70 -15.60 -10.75 0.94
C ASP A 70 -14.52 -11.84 0.91
N PHE A 71 -13.51 -11.67 0.06
CA PHE A 71 -12.41 -12.62 -0.09
C PHE A 71 -11.21 -12.30 0.82
N SER A 72 -10.65 -13.33 1.45
CA SER A 72 -9.38 -13.26 2.18
C SER A 72 -8.72 -14.64 2.17
N VAL A 73 -7.40 -14.70 2.03
CA VAL A 73 -6.62 -15.93 2.08
C VAL A 73 -5.25 -15.70 2.72
N ALA A 74 -5.08 -16.23 3.93
CA ALA A 74 -3.81 -16.13 4.65
C ALA A 74 -2.75 -17.11 4.09
N PRO A 75 -1.45 -16.73 4.06
CA PRO A 75 -0.90 -15.41 4.35
C PRO A 75 -0.84 -14.46 3.13
N TRP A 76 -1.39 -14.87 1.99
CA TRP A 76 -1.13 -14.25 0.67
C TRP A 76 -1.84 -12.92 0.48
N PHE A 77 -3.12 -12.84 0.84
CA PHE A 77 -3.96 -11.65 0.67
C PHE A 77 -4.94 -11.57 1.83
N GLN A 78 -4.69 -10.68 2.79
CA GLN A 78 -5.51 -10.57 4.01
C GLN A 78 -5.38 -9.18 4.62
N VAL A 79 -6.27 -8.83 5.56
CA VAL A 79 -6.03 -7.67 6.43
C VAL A 79 -4.79 -7.93 7.28
N ASN A 80 -3.94 -6.91 7.44
CA ASN A 80 -2.73 -7.03 8.26
C ASN A 80 -3.10 -7.19 9.75
N SER A 81 -2.19 -7.74 10.56
CA SER A 81 -2.46 -8.04 11.97
C SER A 81 -2.80 -6.83 12.85
N LYS A 82 -2.56 -5.61 12.34
CA LYS A 82 -2.88 -4.35 13.02
C LYS A 82 -4.23 -3.77 12.59
N CYS A 83 -4.93 -4.40 11.64
CA CYS A 83 -6.15 -3.89 11.04
C CYS A 83 -6.01 -2.42 10.56
N THR A 84 -4.98 -2.19 9.75
CA THR A 84 -4.67 -0.84 9.22
C THR A 84 -4.51 -0.81 7.70
N GLY A 85 -4.56 -1.97 7.06
CA GLY A 85 -4.29 -2.11 5.63
C GLY A 85 -4.26 -3.56 5.20
N ILE A 86 -3.98 -3.78 3.92
CA ILE A 86 -3.95 -5.08 3.26
C ILE A 86 -2.52 -5.60 3.22
N GLN A 87 -2.30 -6.84 3.65
CA GLN A 87 -1.06 -7.57 3.45
C GLN A 87 -1.10 -8.34 2.13
N PHE A 88 -0.06 -8.17 1.32
CA PHE A 88 0.21 -8.97 0.12
C PHE A 88 1.50 -9.74 0.30
N ARG A 89 1.47 -11.06 0.09
CA ARG A 89 2.66 -11.92 0.18
C ARG A 89 2.76 -12.84 -1.02
N ALA A 90 3.96 -12.97 -1.59
CA ALA A 90 4.27 -13.96 -2.61
C ALA A 90 5.62 -14.63 -2.31
N ALA A 91 5.59 -15.94 -2.09
CA ALA A 91 6.79 -16.74 -1.84
C ALA A 91 7.48 -17.14 -3.14
N VAL A 92 8.79 -17.40 -3.10
CA VAL A 92 9.62 -17.74 -4.28
C VAL A 92 9.21 -19.06 -4.95
N ASN A 93 8.47 -19.91 -4.25
CA ASN A 93 7.89 -21.15 -4.78
C ASN A 93 6.42 -21.01 -5.21
N GLY A 94 5.90 -19.78 -5.27
CA GLY A 94 4.53 -19.49 -5.70
C GLY A 94 4.29 -19.80 -7.17
N VAL A 95 3.03 -20.04 -7.50
CA VAL A 95 2.57 -20.24 -8.88
C VAL A 95 2.77 -18.95 -9.69
N THR A 96 3.22 -19.09 -10.93
CA THR A 96 3.47 -17.97 -11.84
C THR A 96 2.63 -18.11 -13.11
N THR A 97 2.32 -17.00 -13.78
CA THR A 97 1.66 -17.03 -15.09
C THR A 97 2.59 -17.60 -16.16
N SER A 98 2.03 -18.28 -17.16
CA SER A 98 2.72 -18.65 -18.41
C SER A 98 3.33 -17.42 -19.08
N GLY A 99 4.62 -17.14 -18.84
CA GLY A 99 5.34 -15.97 -19.36
C GLY A 99 6.02 -15.12 -18.29
N SER A 100 5.58 -15.21 -17.02
CA SER A 100 6.28 -14.60 -15.88
C SER A 100 7.08 -15.65 -15.14
N GLY A 101 8.37 -15.38 -14.93
CA GLY A 101 9.21 -16.21 -14.07
C GLY A 101 8.95 -16.01 -12.57
N TYR A 102 8.11 -15.04 -12.19
CA TYR A 102 8.00 -14.56 -10.81
C TYR A 102 6.56 -14.60 -10.26
N PRO A 103 6.39 -14.97 -8.97
CA PRO A 103 5.09 -15.07 -8.31
C PRO A 103 4.62 -13.73 -7.75
N ARG A 104 3.29 -13.56 -7.63
CA ARG A 104 2.68 -12.32 -7.15
C ARG A 104 1.46 -12.57 -6.28
N SER A 105 1.24 -11.67 -5.32
CA SER A 105 -0.08 -11.38 -4.75
C SER A 105 -0.34 -9.92 -5.04
N GLU A 106 -1.17 -9.62 -6.04
CA GLU A 106 -1.16 -8.29 -6.63
C GLU A 106 -2.52 -7.93 -7.24
N LEU A 107 -2.95 -6.70 -6.96
CA LEU A 107 -4.12 -6.12 -7.56
C LEU A 107 -3.84 -5.70 -9.01
N ARG A 108 -4.81 -5.92 -9.89
CA ARG A 108 -4.85 -5.45 -11.27
C ARG A 108 -6.06 -4.54 -11.43
N GLU A 109 -5.83 -3.30 -11.85
CA GLU A 109 -6.88 -2.27 -11.99
C GLU A 109 -7.98 -2.76 -12.94
N MET A 110 -9.24 -2.66 -12.56
CA MET A 110 -10.40 -3.00 -13.38
C MET A 110 -11.24 -1.73 -13.62
N THR A 111 -12.38 -1.86 -14.28
CA THR A 111 -13.35 -0.78 -14.50
C THR A 111 -14.75 -1.38 -14.55
N GLU A 112 -15.79 -0.54 -14.59
CA GLU A 112 -17.19 -0.97 -14.65
C GLU A 112 -17.53 -1.93 -13.50
N ASP A 113 -17.29 -1.47 -12.27
CA ASP A 113 -17.51 -2.23 -11.03
C ASP A 113 -16.76 -3.57 -11.00
N GLY A 114 -15.53 -3.57 -11.52
CA GLY A 114 -14.65 -4.74 -11.54
C GLY A 114 -14.94 -5.77 -12.64
N THR A 115 -15.93 -5.52 -13.51
CA THR A 115 -16.36 -6.49 -14.54
C THR A 115 -15.51 -6.44 -15.81
N GLU A 116 -14.84 -5.33 -16.08
CA GLU A 116 -14.00 -5.16 -17.26
C GLU A 116 -12.56 -4.79 -16.92
N LYS A 117 -11.66 -5.14 -17.83
CA LYS A 117 -10.26 -4.77 -17.70
C LYS A 117 -10.07 -3.30 -18.05
N ALA A 118 -9.65 -2.49 -17.08
CA ALA A 118 -9.09 -1.16 -17.34
C ALA A 118 -8.01 -1.21 -18.43
N SER A 119 -8.05 -0.25 -19.35
CA SER A 119 -7.15 -0.15 -20.48
C SER A 119 -7.18 1.29 -20.99
N TRP A 120 -6.22 2.11 -20.60
CA TRP A 120 -6.19 3.55 -20.90
C TRP A 120 -4.98 3.98 -21.74
N SER A 121 -5.09 5.16 -22.35
CA SER A 121 -4.09 5.73 -23.26
C SER A 121 -3.18 6.71 -22.53
N ALA A 122 -1.86 6.62 -22.70
CA ALA A 122 -0.95 7.59 -22.09
C ALA A 122 -1.04 9.01 -22.71
N THR A 123 -1.67 9.12 -23.89
CA THR A 123 -1.80 10.38 -24.65
C THR A 123 -3.17 11.04 -24.56
N SER A 124 -4.16 10.40 -23.94
CA SER A 124 -5.53 10.93 -23.83
C SER A 124 -6.01 10.87 -22.38
N GLY A 125 -6.52 11.99 -21.86
CA GLY A 125 -6.93 12.10 -20.45
C GLY A 125 -5.76 12.26 -19.48
N THR A 126 -6.07 12.15 -18.20
CA THR A 126 -5.15 12.15 -17.06
C THR A 126 -5.45 10.96 -16.19
N HIS A 127 -4.47 10.07 -16.01
CA HIS A 127 -4.62 8.85 -15.20
C HIS A 127 -3.69 8.95 -13.99
N THR A 128 -4.24 8.83 -12.80
CA THR A 128 -3.49 8.97 -11.55
C THR A 128 -3.75 7.78 -10.65
N MET A 129 -2.68 7.19 -10.12
CA MET A 129 -2.74 6.27 -8.98
C MET A 129 -1.93 6.88 -7.83
N VAL A 130 -2.56 7.01 -6.66
CA VAL A 130 -1.91 7.38 -5.40
C VAL A 130 -2.02 6.20 -4.45
N PHE A 131 -0.90 5.79 -3.86
CA PHE A 131 -0.89 4.69 -2.92
C PHE A 131 0.00 4.99 -1.72
N ARG A 132 -0.32 4.39 -0.57
CA ARG A 132 0.58 4.36 0.59
C ARG A 132 0.89 2.92 0.93
N GLU A 133 2.15 2.54 0.86
CA GLU A 133 2.57 1.17 1.13
C GLU A 133 3.86 1.11 1.94
N ALA A 134 4.17 -0.08 2.43
CA ALA A 134 5.48 -0.42 2.96
C ALA A 134 5.89 -1.82 2.49
N PHE A 135 7.11 -1.96 1.99
CA PHE A 135 7.78 -3.26 1.87
C PHE A 135 8.10 -3.78 3.29
N ASN A 136 7.66 -4.99 3.61
CA ASN A 136 7.79 -5.60 4.95
C ASN A 136 8.84 -6.70 5.01
N HIS A 137 9.01 -7.45 3.91
CA HIS A 137 9.92 -8.60 3.82
C HIS A 137 10.43 -8.76 2.39
N LEU A 138 11.67 -9.21 2.24
CA LEU A 138 12.30 -9.49 0.95
C LEU A 138 12.72 -10.97 0.90
N PRO A 139 12.71 -11.60 -0.29
CA PRO A 139 13.20 -12.96 -0.43
C PRO A 139 14.72 -13.04 -0.19
N GLU A 140 15.20 -14.24 0.15
CA GLU A 140 16.63 -14.54 0.31
C GLU A 140 17.36 -14.52 -1.04
N ASP A 141 18.70 -14.39 -1.02
CA ASP A 141 19.65 -14.34 -2.16
C ASP A 141 19.43 -13.23 -3.20
N LYS A 142 18.18 -12.99 -3.62
CA LYS A 142 17.75 -11.99 -4.59
C LYS A 142 16.68 -11.11 -3.96
N PRO A 143 17.02 -10.22 -3.01
CA PRO A 143 16.09 -9.48 -2.16
C PRO A 143 15.37 -8.36 -2.90
N HIS A 144 14.63 -8.72 -3.95
CA HIS A 144 14.04 -7.85 -4.94
C HIS A 144 12.52 -7.99 -4.92
N LEU A 145 11.80 -6.87 -4.78
CA LEU A 145 10.33 -6.86 -4.67
C LEU A 145 9.75 -5.63 -5.37
N VAL A 146 8.69 -5.82 -6.13
CA VAL A 146 7.91 -4.75 -6.76
C VAL A 146 6.61 -4.55 -5.97
N GLY A 147 6.28 -3.28 -5.70
CA GLY A 147 5.12 -2.88 -4.89
C GLY A 147 3.98 -2.25 -5.71
N ALA A 148 4.30 -1.42 -6.70
CA ALA A 148 3.31 -0.74 -7.53
C ALA A 148 3.82 -0.49 -8.95
N GLN A 149 2.91 -0.46 -9.93
CA GLN A 149 3.24 -0.52 -11.35
C GLN A 149 2.30 0.31 -12.24
N ILE A 150 2.84 0.71 -13.41
CA ILE A 150 2.08 0.82 -14.66
C ILE A 150 2.57 -0.32 -15.57
N HIS A 151 1.62 -1.03 -16.16
CA HIS A 151 1.86 -2.10 -17.14
C HIS A 151 1.01 -1.84 -18.39
N ASP A 152 1.44 -2.30 -19.56
CA ASP A 152 0.63 -2.24 -20.78
C ASP A 152 0.34 -3.65 -21.36
N GLY A 153 -0.01 -3.73 -22.65
CA GLY A 153 -0.31 -5.01 -23.30
C GLY A 153 0.90 -5.92 -23.47
N ASP A 154 2.12 -5.38 -23.40
CA ASP A 154 3.35 -6.10 -23.68
C ASP A 154 4.13 -6.42 -22.40
N ASP A 155 4.44 -5.41 -21.57
CA ASP A 155 5.33 -5.58 -20.41
C ASP A 155 5.16 -4.47 -19.36
N ASP A 156 5.88 -4.55 -18.25
CA ASP A 156 5.93 -3.45 -17.28
C ASP A 156 6.56 -2.17 -17.86
N VAL A 157 5.85 -1.05 -17.72
CA VAL A 157 6.26 0.26 -18.21
C VAL A 157 7.18 0.95 -17.20
N THR A 158 6.74 1.00 -15.94
CA THR A 158 7.51 1.56 -14.82
C THR A 158 6.95 1.07 -13.49
N VAL A 159 7.82 0.75 -12.54
CA VAL A 159 7.43 0.19 -11.23
C VAL A 159 8.23 0.80 -10.08
N PHE A 160 7.65 0.74 -8.87
CA PHE A 160 8.41 0.90 -7.62
C PHE A 160 9.05 -0.44 -7.26
N ARG A 161 10.38 -0.49 -7.31
CA ARG A 161 11.18 -1.70 -7.10
C ARG A 161 12.16 -1.51 -5.96
N LEU A 162 12.06 -2.34 -4.93
CA LEU A 162 13.03 -2.40 -3.83
C LEU A 162 14.04 -3.52 -4.09
N GLU A 163 15.33 -3.22 -3.95
CA GLU A 163 16.43 -4.20 -3.96
C GLU A 163 17.30 -4.00 -2.71
N GLY A 164 17.20 -4.91 -1.75
CA GLY A 164 17.79 -4.73 -0.43
C GLY A 164 17.26 -3.47 0.26
N THR A 165 18.08 -2.42 0.37
CA THR A 165 17.69 -1.11 0.92
C THR A 165 17.50 -0.04 -0.15
N SER A 166 17.72 -0.36 -1.43
CA SER A 166 17.66 0.61 -2.52
C SER A 166 16.32 0.57 -3.22
N LEU A 167 15.54 1.65 -3.08
CA LEU A 167 14.26 1.83 -3.75
C LEU A 167 14.48 2.58 -5.07
N TYR A 168 13.97 2.01 -6.16
CA TYR A 168 14.07 2.54 -7.51
C TYR A 168 12.71 2.77 -8.14
N ILE A 169 12.67 3.70 -9.10
CA ILE A 169 11.67 3.74 -10.16
C ILE A 169 12.31 3.17 -11.42
N THR A 170 11.69 2.15 -12.03
CA THR A 170 12.19 1.53 -13.27
C THR A 170 11.71 2.27 -14.52
N LYS A 171 12.30 1.94 -15.69
CA LYS A 171 11.78 2.33 -17.00
C LYS A 171 11.93 1.15 -17.96
N GLY A 172 10.85 0.40 -18.17
CA GLY A 172 10.88 -0.90 -18.84
C GLY A 172 11.95 -1.81 -18.20
N ASN A 173 12.79 -2.39 -19.05
CA ASN A 173 13.88 -3.28 -18.63
C ASN A 173 15.02 -2.61 -17.83
N ASP A 174 15.08 -1.27 -17.76
CA ASP A 174 16.04 -0.60 -16.88
C ASP A 174 15.53 -0.60 -15.43
N THR A 175 16.02 -1.56 -14.66
CA THR A 175 15.66 -1.75 -13.25
C THR A 175 16.19 -0.65 -12.34
N HIS A 176 17.17 0.15 -12.79
CA HIS A 176 17.87 1.15 -11.97
C HIS A 176 17.74 2.57 -12.53
N HIS A 177 16.78 2.82 -13.44
CA HIS A 177 16.54 4.11 -14.11
C HIS A 177 16.59 5.31 -13.15
N LYS A 178 15.93 5.22 -11.98
CA LYS A 178 16.00 6.28 -10.96
C LYS A 178 16.07 5.70 -9.54
N LEU A 179 17.21 5.85 -8.89
CA LEU A 179 17.33 5.66 -7.44
C LEU A 179 16.55 6.75 -6.69
N VAL A 180 15.60 6.32 -5.86
CA VAL A 180 14.82 7.17 -4.95
C VAL A 180 15.57 7.35 -3.63
N THR A 181 16.01 6.24 -3.04
CA THR A 181 16.83 6.21 -1.82
C THR A 181 17.58 4.90 -1.74
N SER A 182 18.82 4.92 -1.23
CA SER A 182 19.62 3.72 -0.95
C SER A 182 19.47 3.20 0.49
N ASN A 183 18.64 3.87 1.29
CA ASN A 183 18.48 3.59 2.72
C ASN A 183 17.00 3.42 3.12
N TYR A 184 16.22 2.76 2.25
CA TYR A 184 14.87 2.35 2.60
C TYR A 184 14.94 1.32 3.74
N LYS A 185 14.14 1.54 4.78
CA LYS A 185 14.01 0.62 5.92
C LYS A 185 12.69 -0.13 5.79
N LEU A 186 12.73 -1.46 5.88
CA LEU A 186 11.51 -2.29 5.89
C LEU A 186 10.50 -1.75 6.91
N ASN A 187 9.22 -1.87 6.56
CA ASN A 187 8.06 -1.35 7.30
C ASN A 187 7.94 0.19 7.34
N THR A 188 8.80 0.93 6.63
CA THR A 188 8.62 2.38 6.49
C THR A 188 7.55 2.68 5.46
N VAL A 189 6.42 3.22 5.92
CA VAL A 189 5.35 3.66 5.02
C VAL A 189 5.83 4.85 4.19
N PHE A 190 5.59 4.79 2.88
CA PHE A 190 5.78 5.91 1.98
C PHE A 190 4.51 6.13 1.14
N GLU A 191 4.38 7.33 0.56
CA GLU A 191 3.37 7.61 -0.45
C GLU A 191 4.03 7.61 -1.83
N GLY A 192 3.52 6.76 -2.72
CA GLY A 192 3.87 6.77 -4.13
C GLY A 192 2.73 7.37 -4.95
N LYS A 193 3.09 8.00 -6.08
CA LYS A 193 2.08 8.49 -7.03
C LYS A 193 2.59 8.41 -8.47
N PHE A 194 1.73 7.89 -9.34
CA PHE A 194 1.86 8.01 -10.78
C PHE A 194 0.87 9.05 -11.31
N VAL A 195 1.30 9.91 -12.22
CA VAL A 195 0.42 10.79 -13.02
C VAL A 195 0.79 10.62 -14.49
N VAL A 196 -0.12 10.09 -15.29
CA VAL A 196 0.05 9.91 -16.73
C VAL A 196 -0.80 10.96 -17.46
N LYS A 197 -0.15 11.76 -18.29
CA LYS A 197 -0.82 12.81 -19.09
C LYS A 197 0.07 13.23 -20.25
N ASN A 198 -0.53 13.49 -21.41
CA ASN A 198 0.15 14.06 -22.59
C ASN A 198 1.43 13.30 -22.99
N GLY A 199 1.38 11.96 -22.96
CA GLY A 199 2.52 11.12 -23.35
C GLY A 199 3.66 11.08 -22.32
N GLN A 200 3.39 11.43 -21.06
CA GLN A 200 4.39 11.45 -19.99
C GLN A 200 3.84 10.78 -18.74
N ILE A 201 4.70 10.03 -18.06
CA ILE A 201 4.48 9.47 -16.72
C ILE A 201 5.35 10.25 -15.74
N LYS A 202 4.72 10.94 -14.79
CA LYS A 202 5.40 11.56 -13.66
C LYS A 202 5.28 10.65 -12.44
N VAL A 203 6.42 10.33 -11.83
CA VAL A 203 6.47 9.43 -10.67
C VAL A 203 6.96 10.20 -9.45
N TYR A 204 6.22 10.11 -8.34
CA TYR A 204 6.48 10.85 -7.12
C TYR A 204 6.69 9.90 -5.94
N TYR A 205 7.58 10.29 -5.03
CA TYR A 205 7.82 9.62 -3.75
C TYR A 205 7.72 10.67 -2.64
N ASN A 206 6.80 10.47 -1.70
CA ASN A 206 6.50 11.40 -0.60
C ASN A 206 6.29 12.84 -1.08
N GLY A 207 5.50 13.00 -2.15
CA GLY A 207 5.20 14.29 -2.76
C GLY A 207 6.31 14.87 -3.66
N VAL A 208 7.51 14.31 -3.67
CA VAL A 208 8.64 14.79 -4.47
C VAL A 208 8.70 14.06 -5.81
N LEU A 209 8.71 14.80 -6.91
CA LEU A 209 8.89 14.25 -8.26
C LEU A 209 10.26 13.58 -8.37
N GLN A 210 10.28 12.30 -8.72
CA GLN A 210 11.50 11.50 -8.88
C GLN A 210 11.98 11.47 -10.33
N THR A 211 11.06 11.27 -11.26
CA THR A 211 11.35 11.19 -12.69
C THR A 211 10.10 11.53 -13.52
N THR A 212 10.35 11.94 -14.77
CA THR A 212 9.36 12.03 -15.84
C THR A 212 9.80 11.09 -16.96
N ILE A 213 8.95 10.15 -17.35
CA ILE A 213 9.21 9.14 -18.38
C ILE A 213 8.33 9.44 -19.58
N ALA A 214 8.91 9.56 -20.78
CA ALA A 214 8.14 9.62 -22.01
C ALA A 214 7.50 8.25 -22.29
N HIS A 215 6.19 8.24 -22.52
CA HIS A 215 5.41 7.03 -22.77
C HIS A 215 4.13 7.36 -23.52
N THR A 216 3.93 6.76 -24.69
CA THR A 216 2.80 7.10 -25.58
C THR A 216 1.92 5.90 -25.93
N SER A 217 2.21 4.71 -25.42
CA SER A 217 1.41 3.52 -25.72
C SER A 217 0.03 3.62 -25.05
N SER A 218 -0.90 2.79 -25.53
CA SER A 218 -2.23 2.60 -24.95
C SER A 218 -2.35 1.17 -24.41
N GLY A 219 -3.49 0.83 -23.80
CA GLY A 219 -3.62 -0.48 -23.16
C GLY A 219 -2.98 -0.53 -21.78
N ASN A 220 -2.73 0.63 -21.17
CA ASN A 220 -2.11 0.73 -19.87
C ASN A 220 -3.11 0.44 -18.76
N TYR A 221 -2.61 -0.06 -17.64
CA TYR A 221 -3.35 -0.24 -16.40
C TYR A 221 -2.41 -0.19 -15.20
N PHE A 222 -2.97 0.14 -14.04
CA PHE A 222 -2.25 0.15 -12.77
C PHE A 222 -2.24 -1.22 -12.08
N LYS A 223 -1.20 -1.44 -11.26
CA LYS A 223 -1.09 -2.60 -10.37
C LYS A 223 -0.50 -2.20 -9.01
N ALA A 224 -0.90 -2.87 -7.94
CA ALA A 224 -0.36 -2.66 -6.60
C ALA A 224 -0.43 -3.95 -5.76
N GLY A 225 0.62 -4.26 -4.99
CA GLY A 225 0.68 -5.46 -4.15
C GLY A 225 2.12 -5.92 -3.88
N ALA A 226 2.36 -7.23 -3.97
CA ALA A 226 3.67 -7.84 -3.80
C ALA A 226 3.99 -8.73 -5.01
N TYR A 227 4.87 -8.25 -5.88
CA TYR A 227 5.40 -9.00 -7.01
C TYR A 227 6.88 -9.35 -6.75
N THR A 228 7.10 -10.57 -6.26
CA THR A 228 8.40 -11.03 -5.74
C THR A 228 9.33 -11.36 -6.89
N GLN A 229 10.41 -10.59 -7.05
CA GLN A 229 11.32 -10.70 -8.18
C GLN A 229 12.41 -11.76 -7.93
N ALA A 230 11.99 -12.90 -7.39
CA ALA A 230 12.79 -14.08 -7.09
C ALA A 230 11.92 -15.34 -7.22
N ASN A 231 12.55 -16.44 -7.62
CA ASN A 231 11.93 -17.76 -7.70
C ASN A 231 12.92 -18.84 -7.24
N CYS A 232 12.49 -20.10 -7.18
CA CYS A 232 13.34 -21.22 -6.76
C CYS A 232 14.60 -21.45 -7.63
N GLY A 233 14.67 -20.87 -8.83
CA GLY A 233 15.85 -20.94 -9.69
C GLY A 233 16.95 -19.92 -9.34
N ASN A 234 16.62 -18.87 -8.59
CA ASN A 234 17.56 -17.79 -8.23
C ASN A 234 17.46 -17.32 -6.77
N SER A 235 16.77 -18.07 -5.93
CA SER A 235 16.64 -17.82 -4.50
C SER A 235 16.40 -19.12 -3.74
N SER A 236 17.10 -19.29 -2.62
CA SER A 236 17.02 -20.45 -1.74
C SER A 236 16.81 -20.05 -0.28
N PRO A 237 16.05 -20.82 0.51
CA PRO A 237 15.41 -22.09 0.15
C PRO A 237 14.19 -21.90 -0.77
N CYS A 238 13.89 -22.89 -1.60
CA CYS A 238 12.65 -22.98 -2.37
C CYS A 238 11.49 -23.35 -1.43
N SER A 239 10.94 -22.35 -0.73
CA SER A 239 10.00 -22.54 0.38
C SER A 239 8.98 -21.41 0.43
N THR A 240 7.79 -21.70 0.96
CA THR A 240 6.76 -20.70 1.28
C THR A 240 7.21 -19.69 2.34
N SER A 241 8.25 -20.03 3.12
CA SER A 241 8.88 -19.16 4.11
C SER A 241 9.88 -18.15 3.53
N ASN A 242 10.24 -18.28 2.24
CA ASN A 242 11.11 -17.33 1.54
C ASN A 242 10.23 -16.50 0.59
N TYR A 243 9.98 -15.23 0.92
CA TYR A 243 8.94 -14.44 0.28
C TYR A 243 9.22 -12.93 0.24
N GLY A 244 8.58 -12.28 -0.72
CA GLY A 244 8.35 -10.84 -0.69
C GLY A 244 7.00 -10.53 -0.05
N GLN A 245 6.94 -9.44 0.73
CA GLN A 245 5.69 -8.95 1.33
C GLN A 245 5.62 -7.42 1.31
N THR A 246 4.44 -6.90 1.00
CA THR A 246 4.07 -5.50 1.17
C THR A 246 2.81 -5.36 2.03
N SER A 247 2.63 -4.17 2.59
CA SER A 247 1.38 -3.74 3.24
C SER A 247 0.90 -2.47 2.55
N LEU A 248 -0.34 -2.48 2.07
CA LEU A 248 -1.00 -1.35 1.41
C LEU A 248 -2.01 -0.70 2.36
N TYR A 249 -1.86 0.60 2.58
CA TYR A 249 -2.64 1.39 3.53
C TYR A 249 -3.57 2.40 2.85
N LYS A 250 -3.35 2.65 1.55
CA LYS A 250 -4.15 3.57 0.74
C LYS A 250 -3.97 3.20 -0.74
N LEU A 251 -5.04 3.29 -1.51
CA LEU A 251 -5.04 3.14 -2.96
C LEU A 251 -6.20 3.97 -3.54
N ASP A 252 -5.86 5.05 -4.24
CA ASP A 252 -6.83 5.88 -4.96
C ASP A 252 -6.43 5.89 -6.45
N VAL A 253 -7.38 5.60 -7.33
CA VAL A 253 -7.22 5.73 -8.78
C VAL A 253 -8.25 6.72 -9.32
N THR A 254 -7.81 7.57 -10.23
CA THR A 254 -8.69 8.54 -10.91
C THR A 254 -8.33 8.66 -12.39
N HIS A 255 -9.36 8.83 -13.21
CA HIS A 255 -9.25 9.15 -14.63
C HIS A 255 -10.10 10.38 -14.96
N SER A 256 -9.58 11.29 -15.79
CA SER A 256 -10.28 12.53 -16.21
C SER A 256 -9.85 13.02 -17.59
#